data_AF-A0A3M6JVB8-F1
#
_entry.id   AF-A0A3M6JVB8-F1
#
_cell.length_a   1.000
_cell.length_b   1.000
_cell.length_c   1.000
_cell.angle_alpha   90.00
_cell.angle_beta   90.00
_cell.angle_gamma   90.00
#
_symmetry.space_group_name_H-M   'P 1'
#
loop_
_entity.id
_entity.type
_entity.pdbx_description
1 polymer ?
#
loop_
_entity_poly.entity_id
_entity_poly.type
_entity_poly.pdbx_seq_one_letter_code
_entity_poly.pdbx_strand_id
1 'polypeptide(L)'
;MDVSPEWWINSSKKESIVRKYICEKFEYDYYPKIITFGRQKIDLEKNYEFKSMLLDKLISGKFDFEFLPEDEIMKENYVISNGYVSINPDKKITNSRIIIRI
;
A
#
# COMPACT_ATOMS: atom_id res chain seq x y z
N MET A 1 1.78 -3.01 0.25
CA MET A 1 1.14 -3.59 -0.94
C MET A 1 0.40 -2.48 -1.65
N ASP A 2 0.51 -2.38 -2.96
CA ASP A 2 -0.17 -1.32 -3.72
C ASP A 2 -1.63 -1.73 -3.98
N VAL A 3 -2.54 -0.77 -3.86
CA VAL A 3 -3.98 -0.93 -4.10
C VAL A 3 -4.54 0.31 -4.77
N SER A 4 -5.53 0.14 -5.64
CA SER A 4 -6.20 1.31 -6.20
C SER A 4 -7.08 1.99 -5.14
N PRO A 5 -7.14 3.33 -5.11
CA PRO A 5 -8.03 4.06 -4.20
C PRO A 5 -9.49 3.64 -4.35
N GLU A 6 -9.94 3.41 -5.59
CA GLU A 6 -11.29 2.96 -5.91
C GLU A 6 -11.60 1.59 -5.28
N TRP A 7 -10.67 0.64 -5.37
CA TRP A 7 -10.84 -0.67 -4.74
C TRP A 7 -10.96 -0.52 -3.22
N TRP A 8 -10.14 0.33 -2.61
CA TRP A 8 -10.19 0.56 -1.16
C TRP A 8 -11.54 1.14 -0.72
N ILE A 9 -12.07 2.15 -1.42
CA ILE A 9 -13.38 2.76 -1.12
C ILE A 9 -14.51 1.70 -1.15
N ASN A 10 -14.42 0.75 -2.07
CA ASN A 10 -15.43 -0.31 -2.22
C ASN A 10 -15.25 -1.44 -1.19
N SER A 11 -14.01 -1.86 -0.93
CA SER A 11 -13.68 -3.02 -0.11
C SER A 11 -13.59 -2.72 1.39
N SER A 12 -13.16 -1.51 1.78
CA SER A 12 -12.97 -1.11 3.19
C SER A 12 -14.23 -1.18 4.05
N LYS A 13 -15.41 -1.19 3.41
CA LYS A 13 -16.71 -1.37 4.08
C LYS A 13 -16.84 -2.72 4.80
N LYS A 14 -16.04 -3.73 4.41
CA LYS A 14 -16.02 -5.06 5.03
C LYS A 14 -14.60 -5.51 5.26
N GLU A 15 -14.20 -5.54 6.53
CA GLU A 15 -12.86 -5.95 6.95
C GLU A 15 -12.48 -7.34 6.42
N SER A 16 -13.43 -8.29 6.36
CA SER A 16 -13.21 -9.64 5.83
C SER A 16 -12.77 -9.66 4.36
N ILE A 17 -13.25 -8.72 3.54
CA ILE A 17 -12.84 -8.60 2.13
C ILE A 17 -11.39 -8.14 2.06
N VAL A 18 -11.02 -7.14 2.87
CA VAL A 18 -9.65 -6.60 2.88
C VAL A 18 -8.66 -7.63 3.40
N ARG A 19 -9.00 -8.33 4.49
CA ARG A 19 -8.16 -9.41 5.02
C ARG A 19 -7.95 -10.54 4.02
N LYS A 20 -9.02 -10.98 3.35
CA LYS A 20 -8.94 -12.00 2.30
C LYS A 20 -8.01 -11.56 1.17
N TYR A 21 -8.17 -10.32 0.70
CA TYR A 21 -7.32 -9.75 -0.34
C TYR A 21 -5.84 -9.71 0.06
N ILE A 22 -5.55 -9.26 1.30
CA ILE A 22 -4.18 -9.24 1.82
C ILE A 22 -3.58 -10.64 1.82
N CYS A 23 -4.29 -11.65 2.34
CA CYS A 23 -3.78 -13.02 2.37
C CYS A 23 -3.52 -13.58 0.97
N GLU A 24 -4.41 -13.33 0.00
CA GLU A 24 -4.26 -13.81 -1.38
C GLU A 24 -3.11 -13.11 -2.12
N LYS A 25 -2.90 -11.82 -1.87
CA LYS A 25 -1.92 -11.02 -2.60
C LYS A 25 -0.55 -10.98 -1.96
N PHE A 26 -0.43 -11.16 -0.63
CA PHE A 26 0.85 -11.04 0.07
C PHE A 26 1.88 -12.07 -0.38
N GLU A 27 1.48 -13.22 -0.91
CA GLU A 27 2.43 -14.22 -1.42
C GLU A 27 3.21 -13.71 -2.65
N TYR A 28 2.54 -12.89 -3.49
CA TYR A 28 2.98 -12.51 -4.82
C TYR A 28 3.35 -11.02 -4.96
N ASP A 29 2.68 -10.14 -4.22
CA ASP A 29 2.67 -8.68 -4.43
C ASP A 29 2.89 -7.92 -3.12
N TYR A 30 3.97 -8.28 -2.43
CA TYR A 30 4.39 -7.64 -1.18
C TYR A 30 5.62 -6.77 -1.39
N TYR A 31 5.59 -5.59 -0.77
CA TYR A 31 6.69 -4.64 -0.76
C TYR A 31 6.70 -3.90 0.59
N PRO A 32 7.87 -3.62 1.18
CA PRO A 32 9.23 -3.92 0.69
C PRO A 32 9.61 -5.39 0.84
N LYS A 33 10.45 -5.91 -0.07
CA LYS A 33 11.02 -7.27 -0.01
C LYS A 33 12.03 -7.44 1.12
N ILE A 34 12.74 -6.35 1.44
CA ILE A 34 13.65 -6.28 2.57
C ILE A 34 12.95 -5.55 3.69
N ILE A 35 12.69 -6.26 4.78
CA ILE A 35 12.06 -5.71 5.98
C ILE A 35 13.09 -5.55 7.09
N THR A 36 12.81 -4.67 8.05
CA THR A 36 13.65 -4.54 9.25
C THR A 36 12.96 -5.24 10.40
N PHE A 37 13.65 -6.18 11.04
CA PHE A 37 13.18 -6.88 12.24
C PHE A 37 14.20 -6.66 13.37
N GLY A 38 13.81 -5.85 14.36
CA GLY A 38 14.73 -5.37 15.39
C GLY A 38 15.88 -4.55 14.79
N ARG A 39 17.11 -5.06 14.89
CA ARG A 39 18.32 -4.44 14.32
C ARG A 39 18.76 -5.07 12.99
N GLN A 40 18.06 -6.09 12.52
CA GLN A 40 18.44 -6.87 11.35
C GLN A 40 17.57 -6.50 10.15
N LYS A 41 18.17 -6.56 8.95
CA LYS A 41 17.44 -6.50 7.68
C LYS A 41 17.26 -7.92 7.17
N ILE A 42 16.03 -8.31 6.92
CA ILE A 42 15.66 -9.64 6.43
C ILE A 42 15.16 -9.48 5.00
N ASP A 43 15.81 -10.20 4.09
CA ASP A 43 15.37 -10.32 2.70
C ASP A 43 14.38 -11.50 2.60
N LEU A 44 13.10 -11.19 2.38
CA LEU A 44 12.02 -12.17 2.34
C LEU A 44 12.07 -13.07 1.10
N GLU A 45 12.81 -12.71 0.05
CA GLU A 45 13.02 -13.62 -1.10
C GLU A 45 14.09 -14.66 -0.82
N LYS A 46 15.05 -14.34 0.05
CA LYS A 46 16.14 -15.25 0.43
C LYS A 46 15.84 -16.07 1.67
N ASN A 47 15.01 -15.54 2.56
CA ASN A 47 14.65 -16.18 3.83
C ASN A 47 13.23 -16.77 3.78
N TYR A 48 13.11 -17.95 3.18
CA TYR A 48 11.84 -18.66 3.02
C TYR A 48 11.18 -19.03 4.34
N GLU A 49 11.94 -19.36 5.38
CA GLU A 49 11.41 -19.69 6.71
C GLU A 49 10.69 -18.48 7.32
N PHE A 50 11.35 -17.31 7.30
CA PHE A 50 10.74 -16.08 7.80
C PHE A 50 9.53 -15.66 6.95
N LYS A 51 9.58 -15.83 5.62
CA LYS A 51 8.43 -15.59 4.73
C LYS A 51 7.25 -16.50 5.10
N SER A 52 7.50 -17.79 5.35
CA SER A 52 6.46 -18.75 5.77
C SER A 52 5.84 -18.35 7.11
N MET A 53 6.64 -17.96 8.10
CA MET A 53 6.12 -17.48 9.39
C MET A 53 5.20 -16.27 9.26
N LEU A 54 5.52 -15.33 8.36
CA LEU A 54 4.66 -14.18 8.08
C LEU A 54 3.35 -14.61 7.41
N LEU A 55 3.40 -15.53 6.44
CA LEU A 55 2.22 -16.08 5.79
C LEU A 55 1.31 -16.81 6.80
N ASP A 56 1.87 -17.60 7.71
CA ASP A 56 1.10 -18.28 8.75
C ASP A 56 0.40 -17.28 9.68
N LYS A 57 1.08 -16.18 10.05
CA LYS A 57 0.46 -15.11 10.84
C LYS A 57 -0.68 -14.43 10.08
N LEU A 58 -0.52 -14.17 8.79
CA LEU A 58 -1.58 -13.63 7.93
C LEU A 58 -2.78 -14.57 7.84
N ILE A 59 -2.55 -15.86 7.57
CA ILE A 59 -3.60 -16.89 7.49
C ILE A 59 -4.33 -17.03 8.83
N SER A 60 -3.60 -16.95 9.94
CA SER A 60 -4.20 -16.98 11.29
C SER A 60 -5.04 -15.74 11.63
N GLY A 61 -5.05 -14.71 10.77
CA GLY A 61 -5.76 -13.46 10.99
C GLY A 61 -5.13 -12.54 12.03
N LYS A 62 -3.95 -12.91 12.56
CA LYS A 62 -3.23 -12.14 13.60
C LYS A 62 -2.37 -11.04 12.97
N PHE A 63 -3.05 -10.08 12.35
CA PHE A 63 -2.41 -8.90 11.80
C PHE A 63 -3.39 -7.72 11.78
N ASP A 64 -2.83 -6.52 11.87
CA ASP A 64 -3.55 -5.28 11.63
C ASP A 64 -3.14 -4.73 10.27
N PHE A 65 -4.02 -3.90 9.68
CA PHE A 65 -3.72 -3.24 8.43
C PHE A 65 -4.20 -1.79 8.43
N GLU A 66 -3.50 -0.95 7.69
CA GLU A 66 -3.78 0.48 7.56
C GLU A 66 -3.65 0.88 6.09
N PHE A 67 -4.57 1.72 5.63
CA PHE A 67 -4.51 2.30 4.30
C PHE A 67 -3.79 3.63 4.32
N LEU A 68 -2.77 3.73 3.48
CA LEU A 68 -2.00 4.93 3.27
C LEU A 68 -2.29 5.47 1.86
N PRO A 69 -3.12 6.52 1.72
CA PRO A 69 -3.27 7.18 0.43
C PRO A 69 -1.95 7.88 0.08
N GLU A 70 -1.41 7.60 -1.10
CA GLU A 70 -0.31 8.40 -1.65
C GLU A 70 -0.92 9.49 -2.54
N ASP A 71 -0.88 10.73 -2.06
CA ASP A 71 -1.15 11.89 -2.89
C ASP A 71 0.03 12.09 -3.84
N GLU A 72 -0.12 11.70 -5.11
CA GLU A 72 0.83 12.10 -6.13
C GLU A 72 0.47 13.54 -6.55
N ILE A 73 1.30 14.50 -6.17
CA ILE A 73 1.18 15.87 -6.67
C ILE A 73 1.64 15.82 -8.14
N MET A 74 0.70 15.73 -9.09
CA MET A 74 1.03 15.94 -10.50
C MET A 74 1.64 17.34 -10.67
N LYS A 75 2.72 17.43 -11.45
CA LYS A 75 3.36 18.69 -11.78
C LYS A 75 2.34 19.63 -12.41
N GLU A 76 2.08 20.72 -11.68
CA GLU A 76 1.52 22.01 -12.07
C GLU A 76 0.90 22.08 -13.47
N ASN A 77 -0.43 21.99 -13.55
CA ASN A 77 -1.16 22.56 -14.68
C ASN A 77 -1.14 24.08 -14.49
N TYR A 78 -0.49 24.81 -15.38
CA TYR A 78 -0.55 26.27 -15.40
C TYR A 78 -1.59 26.74 -16.41
N VAL A 79 -2.43 27.69 -16.00
CA VAL A 79 -3.36 28.37 -16.88
C VAL A 79 -2.85 29.80 -17.06
N ILE A 80 -2.67 30.22 -18.32
CA ILE A 80 -2.35 31.60 -18.65
C ILE A 80 -3.65 32.31 -19.02
N SER A 81 -4.04 33.31 -18.24
CA SER A 81 -5.19 34.17 -18.57
C SER A 81 -4.80 35.64 -18.33
N ASN A 82 -5.06 36.50 -19.33
CA ASN A 82 -4.74 37.94 -19.28
C ASN A 82 -3.30 38.28 -18.82
N GLY A 83 -2.30 37.48 -19.21
CA GLY A 83 -0.90 37.69 -18.83
C GLY A 83 -0.52 37.23 -17.42
N TYR A 84 -1.46 36.66 -16.66
CA TYR A 84 -1.21 36.06 -15.35
C TYR A 84 -1.13 34.54 -15.48
N VAL A 85 -0.10 33.96 -14.85
CA VAL A 85 0.09 32.50 -14.75
C VAL A 85 -0.49 32.04 -13.42
N SER A 86 -1.57 31.27 -13.45
CA SER A 86 -2.11 30.61 -12.26
C SER A 86 -1.69 29.14 -12.26
N ILE A 87 -0.96 28.73 -11.23
CA ILE A 87 -0.57 27.34 -11.00
C ILE A 87 -1.73 26.67 -10.26
N ASN A 88 -2.42 25.74 -10.93
CA ASN A 88 -3.46 24.92 -10.32
C ASN A 88 -2.94 23.48 -10.16
N PRO A 89 -2.49 23.08 -8.96
CA PRO A 89 -2.14 21.69 -8.71
C PRO A 89 -3.43 20.86 -8.63
N ASP A 90 -3.74 20.14 -9.70
CA ASP A 90 -4.79 19.11 -9.65
C ASP A 90 -4.28 17.94 -8.79
N LYS A 91 -4.82 17.81 -7.58
CA LYS A 91 -4.57 16.63 -6.74
C LYS A 91 -5.34 15.45 -7.32
N LYS A 92 -4.61 14.50 -7.93
CA LYS A 92 -5.16 13.20 -8.31
C LYS A 92 -4.59 12.16 -7.35
N ILE A 93 -5.45 11.48 -6.59
CA ILE A 93 -5.03 10.36 -5.73
C ILE A 93 -4.74 9.20 -6.69
N THR A 94 -3.47 8.97 -7.02
CA THR A 94 -3.11 7.96 -8.03
C THR A 94 -2.75 6.62 -7.39
N ASN A 95 -2.04 6.63 -6.26
CA ASN A 95 -1.54 5.41 -5.62
C ASN A 95 -2.03 5.30 -4.19
N SER A 96 -2.21 4.08 -3.71
CA SER A 96 -2.49 3.84 -2.31
C SER A 96 -1.88 2.54 -1.86
N ARG A 97 -1.52 2.47 -0.59
CA ARG A 97 -0.84 1.30 -0.02
C ARG A 97 -1.60 0.74 1.16
N ILE A 98 -1.57 -0.58 1.28
CA ILE A 98 -1.89 -1.27 2.52
C ILE A 98 -0.58 -1.55 3.26
N ILE A 99 -0.50 -1.03 4.47
CA ILE A 99 0.53 -1.37 5.46
C ILE A 99 -0.01 -2.50 6.32
N ILE A 100 0.78 -3.55 6.50
CA ILE A 100 0.45 -4.68 7.35
C ILE A 100 1.36 -4.63 8.58
N ARG A 101 0.78 -4.82 9.77
CA ARG A 101 1.48 -4.84 11.06
C ARG A 101 1.32 -6.22 11.71
N ILE A 102 2.45 -6.85 12.08
CA ILE A 102 2.59 -8.27 12.45
C ILE A 102 3.49 -8.45 13.67
#